data_AF-A0A4Y2F1G9-F1
#
_entry.id   AF-A0A4Y2F1G9-F1
#
_cell.length_a   1.000
_cell.length_b   1.000
_cell.length_c   1.000
_cell.angle_alpha   90.00
_cell.angle_beta   90.00
_cell.angle_gamma   90.00
#
_symmetry.space_group_name_H-M   'P 1'
#
loop_
_entity.id
_entity.type
_entity.pdbx_description
1 polymer ?
#
loop_
_entity_poly.entity_id
_entity_poly.type
_entity_poly.pdbx_seq_one_letter_code
_entity_poly.pdbx_strand_id
1 'polypeptide(L)'
;MQTSTSEKFFKSSKSTKELVLRLGQSEYEDINVLISNADPNSRFPQLNPFTLQSFIKDKINRHNSIQNMKFTRQGKIIFTTQDPVCAAQLLTLEKVVNTPVSTNIIWENITSRFLLYDIPTTVSLSEVATELSKNNEIEIVEIRRFVKQNNTRESSPVLVTML
;
A
#
# COMPACT_ATOMS: atom_id res chain seq x y z
N MET A 1 8.26 -30.58 12.33
CA MET A 1 7.56 -30.22 11.08
C MET A 1 7.81 -28.75 10.81
N GLN A 2 8.46 -28.41 9.69
CA GLN A 2 8.64 -27.01 9.25
C GLN A 2 7.27 -26.49 8.79
N THR A 3 6.61 -25.66 9.60
CA THR A 3 5.41 -24.92 9.15
C THR A 3 5.83 -24.07 7.96
N SER A 4 5.19 -24.30 6.81
CA SER A 4 5.44 -23.54 5.60
C SER A 4 5.28 -22.04 5.87
N THR A 5 6.11 -21.20 5.28
CA THR A 5 6.03 -19.73 5.40
C THR A 5 4.67 -19.16 4.96
N SER A 6 3.91 -19.91 4.17
CA SER A 6 2.59 -19.54 3.65
C SER A 6 1.48 -19.48 4.70
N GLU A 7 1.60 -20.19 5.82
CA GLU A 7 0.54 -20.24 6.85
C GLU A 7 0.55 -19.01 7.79
N LYS A 8 1.66 -18.27 7.81
CA LYS A 8 1.87 -17.16 8.76
C LYS A 8 1.53 -15.79 8.20
N PHE A 9 1.42 -15.68 6.87
CA PHE A 9 1.21 -14.41 6.20
C PHE A 9 0.29 -14.57 5.00
N PHE A 10 -0.75 -13.74 4.96
CA PHE A 10 -1.63 -13.55 3.83
C PHE A 10 -1.46 -12.14 3.31
N LYS A 11 -1.47 -11.98 1.99
CA LYS A 11 -1.47 -10.69 1.31
C LYS A 11 -2.52 -10.72 0.21
N SER A 12 -3.25 -9.62 0.05
CA SER A 12 -4.20 -9.46 -1.05
C SER A 12 -3.54 -9.70 -2.40
N SER A 13 -4.28 -10.34 -3.32
CA SER A 13 -3.86 -10.50 -4.71
C SER A 13 -4.02 -9.22 -5.54
N LYS A 14 -4.73 -8.22 -4.99
CA LYS A 14 -4.94 -6.92 -5.65
C LYS A 14 -3.63 -6.14 -5.70
N SER A 15 -3.37 -5.51 -6.83
CA SER A 15 -2.27 -4.57 -6.98
C SER A 15 -2.45 -3.35 -6.08
N THR A 16 -1.35 -2.65 -5.78
CA THR A 16 -1.39 -1.36 -5.06
C THR A 16 -2.37 -0.38 -5.70
N LYS A 17 -2.42 -0.34 -7.04
CA LYS A 17 -3.34 0.51 -7.79
C LYS A 17 -4.80 0.13 -7.53
N GLU A 18 -5.13 -1.16 -7.59
CA GLU A 18 -6.49 -1.64 -7.32
C GLU A 18 -6.93 -1.35 -5.89
N LEU A 19 -6.03 -1.54 -4.90
CA LEU A 19 -6.30 -1.20 -3.51
C LEU A 19 -6.54 0.31 -3.33
N VAL A 20 -5.70 1.15 -3.93
CA VAL A 20 -5.90 2.60 -3.88
C VAL A 20 -7.24 3.01 -4.48
N LEU A 21 -7.65 2.43 -5.61
CA LEU A 21 -8.95 2.75 -6.23
C LEU A 21 -10.15 2.37 -5.35
N ARG A 22 -9.99 1.42 -4.42
CA ARG A 22 -11.03 1.06 -3.45
C ARG A 22 -11.20 2.06 -2.31
N LEU A 23 -10.21 2.93 -2.07
CA LEU A 23 -10.30 3.97 -1.04
C LEU A 23 -11.46 4.93 -1.27
N GLY A 24 -11.94 5.11 -2.51
CA GLY A 24 -13.11 5.96 -2.77
C GLY A 24 -14.39 5.56 -2.04
N GLN A 25 -14.39 4.42 -1.34
CA GLN A 25 -15.48 3.90 -0.52
C GLN A 25 -15.22 4.01 1.00
N SER A 26 -14.07 4.54 1.42
CA SER A 26 -13.61 4.60 2.81
C SER A 26 -13.30 6.03 3.26
N GLU A 27 -13.28 6.26 4.58
CA GLU A 27 -12.72 7.48 5.16
C GLU A 27 -11.20 7.35 5.28
N TYR A 28 -10.45 8.26 4.65
CA TYR A 28 -9.00 8.37 4.74
C TYR A 28 -8.59 9.85 4.72
N GLU A 29 -7.45 10.19 5.32
CA GLU A 29 -6.97 11.58 5.32
C GLU A 29 -6.38 11.97 3.96
N ASP A 30 -5.25 11.36 3.60
CA ASP A 30 -4.47 11.71 2.41
C ASP A 30 -3.78 10.47 1.85
N ILE A 31 -3.78 10.35 0.52
CA ILE A 31 -3.02 9.33 -0.20
C ILE A 31 -1.65 9.91 -0.54
N ASN A 32 -0.62 9.36 0.09
CA ASN A 32 0.76 9.75 -0.17
C ASN A 32 1.42 8.74 -1.12
N VAL A 33 1.61 9.16 -2.38
CA VAL A 33 2.31 8.38 -3.40
C VAL A 33 3.80 8.69 -3.33
N LEU A 34 4.61 7.66 -3.11
CA LEU A 34 6.05 7.71 -3.08
C LEU A 34 6.60 7.35 -4.46
N ILE A 35 7.43 8.23 -5.02
CA ILE A 35 8.21 7.97 -6.23
C ILE A 35 9.69 7.96 -5.87
N SER A 36 10.33 6.83 -6.11
CA SER A 36 11.76 6.60 -5.94
C SER A 36 12.44 6.28 -7.26
N ASN A 37 13.77 6.34 -7.29
CA ASN A 37 14.51 5.79 -8.41
C ASN A 37 14.16 4.29 -8.58
N ALA A 38 14.13 3.79 -9.82
CA ALA A 38 13.94 2.37 -10.07
C ALA A 38 15.08 1.52 -9.49
N ASP A 39 16.31 2.05 -9.47
CA ASP A 39 17.41 1.46 -8.71
C ASP A 39 17.30 1.84 -7.23
N PRO A 40 17.08 0.88 -6.32
CA PRO A 40 16.90 1.16 -4.89
C PRO A 40 18.15 1.74 -4.21
N ASN A 41 19.34 1.58 -4.81
CA ASN A 41 20.58 2.14 -4.30
C ASN A 41 20.84 3.57 -4.79
N SER A 42 20.03 4.05 -5.73
CA SER A 42 20.17 5.36 -6.33
C SER A 42 19.14 6.36 -5.78
N ARG A 43 19.54 7.62 -5.68
CA ARG A 43 18.63 8.71 -5.35
C ARG A 43 17.89 9.18 -6.59
N PHE A 44 16.64 9.59 -6.44
CA PHE A 44 15.94 10.32 -7.49
C PHE A 44 16.63 11.69 -7.66
N PRO A 45 16.98 12.09 -8.89
CA PRO A 45 17.68 13.35 -9.13
C PRO A 45 16.81 14.54 -8.74
N GLN A 46 17.43 15.61 -8.23
CA GLN A 46 16.70 16.86 -8.07
C GLN A 46 16.39 17.42 -9.45
N LEU A 47 15.10 17.44 -9.79
CA LEU A 47 14.61 18.00 -11.05
C LEU A 47 14.21 19.47 -10.85
N ASN A 48 14.33 20.25 -11.92
CA ASN A 48 13.75 21.58 -11.96
C ASN A 48 12.22 21.48 -11.72
N PRO A 49 11.66 22.25 -10.76
CA PRO A 49 10.23 22.16 -10.42
C PRO A 49 9.29 22.44 -11.59
N PHE A 50 9.63 23.33 -12.51
CA PHE A 50 8.80 23.64 -13.69
C PHE A 50 8.76 22.47 -14.66
N THR A 51 9.90 21.81 -14.90
CA THR A 51 9.97 20.62 -15.76
C THR A 51 9.18 19.47 -15.16
N LEU A 52 9.31 19.23 -13.85
CA LEU A 52 8.56 18.19 -13.16
C LEU A 52 7.05 18.48 -13.20
N GLN A 53 6.63 19.72 -12.93
CA GLN A 53 5.22 20.09 -13.01
C GLN A 53 4.66 19.93 -14.42
N SER A 54 5.39 20.36 -15.45
CA SER A 54 4.96 20.20 -16.85
C SER A 54 4.79 18.72 -17.20
N PHE A 55 5.74 17.87 -16.82
CA PHE A 55 5.66 16.43 -17.00
C PHE A 55 4.44 15.82 -16.31
N ILE A 56 4.18 16.19 -15.06
CA ILE A 56 3.03 15.67 -14.30
C ILE A 56 1.70 16.11 -14.94
N LYS A 57 1.59 17.36 -15.40
CA LYS A 57 0.39 17.86 -16.09
C LYS A 57 0.12 17.11 -17.40
N ASP A 58 1.17 16.75 -18.14
CA ASP A 58 1.07 15.96 -19.37
C ASP A 58 0.64 14.51 -19.11
N LYS A 59 1.13 13.88 -18.02
CA LYS A 59 0.88 12.46 -17.75
C LYS A 59 -0.33 12.17 -16.87
N ILE A 60 -0.74 13.12 -16.03
CA ILE A 60 -1.76 12.91 -15.00
C ILE A 60 -2.97 13.79 -15.32
N ASN A 61 -4.06 13.18 -15.78
CA ASN A 61 -5.28 13.91 -16.14
C ASN A 61 -5.87 14.67 -14.94
N ARG A 62 -5.78 14.08 -13.73
CA ARG A 62 -6.27 14.69 -12.48
C ARG A 62 -5.18 15.43 -11.70
N HIS A 63 -4.17 15.99 -12.38
CA HIS A 63 -3.05 16.69 -11.73
C HIS A 63 -3.49 17.83 -10.80
N ASN A 64 -4.65 18.46 -11.06
CA ASN A 64 -5.20 19.51 -10.18
C ASN A 64 -5.66 18.97 -8.82
N SER A 65 -5.86 17.66 -8.67
CA SER A 65 -6.17 17.00 -7.39
C SER A 65 -4.92 16.76 -6.54
N ILE A 66 -3.71 17.08 -7.04
CA ILE A 66 -2.47 17.00 -6.25
C ILE A 66 -2.43 18.22 -5.34
N GLN A 67 -2.49 17.97 -4.04
CA GLN A 67 -2.49 19.02 -3.02
C GLN A 67 -1.08 19.49 -2.68
N ASN A 68 -0.11 18.58 -2.71
CA ASN A 68 1.25 18.88 -2.32
C ASN A 68 2.26 17.94 -2.99
N MET A 69 3.48 18.45 -3.21
CA MET A 69 4.62 17.71 -3.74
C MET A 69 5.87 18.06 -2.94
N LYS A 70 6.57 17.06 -2.39
CA LYS A 70 7.77 17.26 -1.57
C LYS A 70 8.90 16.33 -1.98
N PHE A 71 10.12 16.86 -2.03
CA PHE A 71 11.33 16.05 -2.12
C PHE A 71 11.78 15.66 -0.70
N THR A 72 12.00 14.36 -0.49
CA THR A 72 12.54 13.85 0.76
C THR A 72 14.06 13.96 0.78
N ARG A 73 14.65 14.00 1.97
CA ARG A 73 16.12 13.97 2.15
C ARG A 73 16.77 12.69 1.60
N GLN A 74 15.99 11.63 1.40
CA GLN A 74 16.43 10.37 0.82
C GLN A 74 16.43 10.38 -0.72
N GLY A 75 16.10 11.52 -1.36
CA GLY A 75 16.00 11.59 -2.81
C GLY A 75 14.82 10.79 -3.34
N LYS A 76 13.64 11.03 -2.78
CA LYS A 76 12.34 10.51 -3.25
C LYS A 76 11.37 11.66 -3.39
N ILE A 77 10.36 11.55 -4.24
CA ILE A 77 9.26 12.51 -4.33
C ILE A 77 8.04 11.92 -3.64
N ILE A 78 7.37 12.71 -2.81
CA ILE A 78 6.05 12.39 -2.27
C ILE A 78 5.04 13.32 -2.93
N PHE A 79 4.01 12.73 -3.53
CA PHE A 79 2.81 13.42 -3.98
C PHE A 79 1.68 13.12 -2.99
N THR A 80 1.01 14.16 -2.53
CA THR A 80 -0.14 14.07 -1.62
C THR A 80 -1.41 14.40 -2.41
N THR A 81 -2.40 13.52 -2.36
CA THR A 81 -3.70 13.73 -2.98
C THR A 81 -4.80 13.03 -2.18
N GLN A 82 -6.00 13.59 -2.19
CA GLN A 82 -7.19 12.92 -1.69
C GLN A 82 -7.97 12.19 -2.79
N ASP A 83 -7.54 12.26 -4.05
CA ASP A 83 -8.23 11.67 -5.19
C ASP A 83 -7.60 10.30 -5.53
N PRO A 84 -8.31 9.17 -5.30
CA PRO A 84 -7.78 7.83 -5.56
C PRO A 84 -7.41 7.62 -7.02
N VAL A 85 -8.11 8.27 -7.95
CA VAL A 85 -7.83 8.17 -9.38
C VAL A 85 -6.52 8.90 -9.69
N CYS A 86 -6.28 10.06 -9.10
CA CYS A 86 -5.01 10.77 -9.23
C CYS A 86 -3.85 9.93 -8.68
N ALA A 87 -4.01 9.35 -7.48
CA ALA A 87 -3.00 8.48 -6.89
C ALA A 87 -2.74 7.24 -7.77
N ALA A 88 -3.79 6.59 -8.28
CA ALA A 88 -3.68 5.46 -9.19
C ALA A 88 -2.95 5.81 -10.49
N GLN A 89 -3.13 7.00 -11.04
CA GLN A 89 -2.38 7.48 -12.21
C GLN A 89 -0.90 7.71 -11.87
N LEU A 90 -0.60 8.32 -10.72
CA LEU A 90 0.79 8.49 -10.26
C LEU A 90 1.50 7.15 -10.08
N LEU A 91 0.79 6.13 -9.58
CA LEU A 91 1.33 4.77 -9.44
C LEU A 91 1.70 4.10 -10.78
N THR A 92 1.14 4.53 -11.90
CA THR A 92 1.47 3.97 -13.23
C THR A 92 2.72 4.58 -13.86
N LEU A 93 3.34 5.56 -13.22
CA LEU A 93 4.57 6.16 -13.74
C LEU A 93 5.72 5.17 -13.64
N GLU A 94 6.26 4.75 -14.79
CA GLU A 94 7.49 3.96 -14.88
C GLU A 94 8.73 4.84 -15.04
N LYS A 95 8.53 6.07 -15.50
CA LYS A 95 9.57 7.10 -15.67
C LYS A 95 9.01 8.45 -15.24
N VAL A 96 9.88 9.29 -14.69
CA VAL A 96 9.62 10.71 -14.47
C VAL A 96 10.67 11.50 -15.22
N VAL A 97 10.23 12.29 -16.20
CA VAL A 97 11.10 12.92 -17.21
C VAL A 97 11.94 11.83 -17.88
N ASN A 98 13.25 11.77 -17.63
CA ASN A 98 14.17 10.80 -18.22
C ASN A 98 14.69 9.77 -17.20
N THR A 99 14.15 9.77 -15.99
CA THR A 99 14.60 8.88 -14.91
C THR A 99 13.61 7.74 -14.72
N PRO A 100 14.03 6.46 -14.83
CA PRO A 100 13.23 5.33 -14.42
C PRO A 100 12.88 5.38 -12.93
N VAL A 101 11.63 5.10 -12.59
CA VAL A 101 11.13 5.19 -11.22
C VAL A 101 10.44 3.93 -10.76
N SER A 102 10.40 3.77 -9.44
CA SER A 102 9.51 2.87 -8.73
C SER A 102 8.47 3.70 -7.98
N THR A 103 7.23 3.21 -7.95
CA THR A 103 6.11 3.88 -7.29
C THR A 103 5.55 3.00 -6.18
N ASN A 104 5.13 3.63 -5.08
CA ASN A 104 4.48 2.95 -3.97
C ASN A 104 3.58 3.93 -3.20
N ILE A 105 2.87 3.44 -2.19
CA ILE A 105 2.06 4.24 -1.27
C ILE A 105 2.67 4.17 0.14
N ILE A 106 2.51 5.25 0.89
CA ILE A 106 2.66 5.24 2.36
C ILE A 106 1.35 4.72 2.94
N TRP A 107 1.31 3.43 3.27
CA TRP A 107 0.11 2.71 3.67
C TRP A 107 -0.44 3.14 5.02
N GLU A 108 0.41 3.65 5.90
CA GLU A 108 0.06 4.04 7.26
C GLU A 108 -1.05 5.09 7.33
N ASN A 109 -1.23 5.89 6.28
CA ASN A 109 -2.24 6.95 6.22
C ASN A 109 -3.61 6.47 5.69
N ILE A 110 -3.67 5.28 5.10
CA ILE A 110 -4.81 4.77 4.35
C ILE A 110 -5.16 3.33 4.73
N THR A 111 -4.59 2.84 5.84
CA THR A 111 -4.88 1.50 6.35
C THR A 111 -5.12 1.54 7.85
N SER A 112 -6.08 0.74 8.28
CA SER A 112 -6.36 0.47 9.69
C SER A 112 -5.90 -0.93 10.07
N ARG A 113 -5.54 -1.11 11.34
CA ARG A 113 -5.09 -2.41 11.86
C ARG A 113 -5.80 -2.80 13.14
N PHE A 114 -6.16 -4.07 13.26
CA PHE A 114 -6.73 -4.63 14.48
C PHE A 114 -6.25 -6.06 14.71
N LEU A 115 -6.32 -6.50 15.97
CA LEU A 115 -5.98 -7.85 16.38
C LEU A 115 -7.25 -8.69 16.54
N LEU A 116 -7.25 -9.88 15.96
CA LEU A 116 -8.17 -10.94 16.34
C LEU A 116 -7.42 -11.95 17.20
N TYR A 117 -8.02 -12.29 18.34
CA TYR A 117 -7.49 -13.27 19.26
C TYR A 117 -8.12 -14.64 18.99
N ASP A 118 -7.47 -15.68 19.52
CA ASP A 118 -8.00 -17.05 19.55
C ASP A 118 -8.38 -17.66 18.19
N ILE A 119 -7.74 -17.22 17.10
CA ILE A 119 -7.92 -17.83 15.79
C ILE A 119 -7.25 -19.21 15.77
N PRO A 120 -7.98 -20.31 15.50
CA PRO A 120 -7.39 -21.63 15.42
C PRO A 120 -6.23 -21.66 14.42
N THR A 121 -5.17 -22.39 14.77
CA THR A 121 -4.00 -22.57 13.89
C THR A 121 -4.32 -23.45 12.67
N THR A 122 -5.41 -24.22 12.74
CA THR A 122 -5.96 -25.03 11.65
C THR A 122 -6.71 -24.22 10.59
N VAL A 123 -7.22 -23.03 10.94
CA VAL A 123 -7.91 -22.14 9.99
C VAL A 123 -6.89 -21.39 9.15
N SER A 124 -7.05 -21.39 7.83
CA SER A 124 -6.13 -20.68 6.95
C SER A 124 -6.34 -19.16 7.02
N LEU A 125 -5.28 -18.36 6.82
CA LEU A 125 -5.44 -16.90 6.78
C LEU A 125 -6.29 -16.43 5.58
N SER A 126 -6.38 -17.24 4.52
CA SER A 126 -7.29 -16.98 3.40
C SER A 126 -8.76 -17.17 3.80
N GLU A 127 -9.07 -18.17 4.62
CA GLU A 127 -10.42 -18.33 5.19
C GLU A 127 -10.75 -17.18 6.13
N VAL A 128 -9.81 -16.75 6.98
CA VAL A 128 -10.00 -15.56 7.83
C VAL A 128 -10.27 -14.32 6.98
N ALA A 129 -9.48 -14.08 5.94
CA ALA A 129 -9.68 -12.95 5.03
C ALA A 129 -11.05 -13.02 4.33
N THR A 130 -11.44 -14.21 3.86
CA THR A 130 -12.73 -14.44 3.20
C THR A 130 -13.87 -14.15 4.15
N GLU A 131 -13.83 -14.67 5.38
CA GLU A 131 -14.89 -14.49 6.36
C GLU A 131 -15.01 -13.03 6.80
N LEU A 132 -13.89 -12.33 7.01
CA LEU A 132 -13.90 -10.90 7.34
C LEU A 132 -14.46 -10.04 6.21
N SER A 133 -14.15 -10.39 4.96
CA SER A 133 -14.65 -9.69 3.77
C SER A 133 -16.09 -10.08 3.44
N LYS A 134 -16.61 -11.17 4.01
CA LYS A 134 -17.96 -11.66 3.75
C LYS A 134 -18.94 -10.82 4.57
N ASN A 135 -19.85 -10.14 3.87
CA ASN A 135 -20.88 -9.25 4.41
C ASN A 135 -20.40 -7.90 4.97
N ASN A 136 -19.09 -7.65 5.00
CA ASN A 136 -18.54 -6.34 5.33
C ASN A 136 -17.89 -5.74 4.09
N GLU A 137 -18.01 -4.43 3.87
CA GLU A 137 -17.28 -3.69 2.82
C GLU A 137 -15.80 -3.50 3.22
N ILE A 138 -15.19 -4.51 3.85
CA ILE A 138 -13.81 -4.48 4.35
C ILE A 138 -12.88 -5.00 3.26
N GLU A 139 -11.94 -4.16 2.84
CA GLU A 139 -10.89 -4.53 1.90
C GLU A 139 -9.63 -4.93 2.66
N ILE A 140 -9.36 -6.25 2.73
CA ILE A 140 -8.19 -6.79 3.43
C ILE A 140 -6.92 -6.58 2.59
N VAL A 141 -5.92 -5.93 3.17
CA VAL A 141 -4.60 -5.70 2.56
C VAL A 141 -3.63 -6.83 2.89
N GLU A 142 -3.50 -7.15 4.17
CA GLU A 142 -2.64 -8.23 4.67
C GLU A 142 -3.17 -8.79 6.00
N ILE A 143 -2.85 -10.06 6.27
CA ILE A 143 -3.07 -10.67 7.58
C ILE A 143 -1.77 -11.36 8.01
N ARG A 144 -1.36 -11.16 9.26
CA ARG A 144 -0.17 -11.79 9.84
C ARG A 144 -0.52 -12.57 11.09
N ARG A 145 -0.20 -13.85 11.12
CA ARG A 145 -0.36 -14.71 12.30
C ARG A 145 0.87 -14.64 13.20
N PHE A 146 0.66 -14.36 14.48
CA PHE A 146 1.74 -14.40 15.47
C PHE A 146 1.82 -15.78 16.11
N VAL A 147 2.79 -16.59 15.67
CA VAL A 147 3.09 -17.88 16.26
C VAL A 147 4.30 -17.72 17.19
N LYS A 148 4.12 -17.97 18.50
CA LYS A 148 5.26 -18.08 19.43
C LYS A 148 5.99 -19.41 19.17
N GLN A 149 7.32 -19.39 19.20
CA GLN A 149 8.12 -20.63 19.16
C GLN A 149 7.74 -21.50 20.37
N ASN A 150 7.57 -22.81 20.16
CA ASN A 150 7.16 -23.80 21.17
C ASN A 150 5.74 -23.64 21.74
N ASN A 151 4.85 -22.94 21.02
CA ASN A 151 3.47 -22.80 21.45
C ASN A 151 2.69 -24.09 21.13
N THR A 152 2.23 -24.79 22.16
CA THR A 152 1.30 -25.92 22.05
C THR A 152 -0.16 -25.47 21.91
N ARG A 153 -0.42 -24.15 21.91
CA ARG A 153 -1.78 -23.62 21.79
C ARG A 153 -2.33 -23.85 20.39
N GLU A 154 -3.55 -24.37 20.36
CA GLU A 154 -4.36 -24.61 19.16
C GLU A 154 -4.88 -23.30 18.53
N SER A 155 -4.65 -22.15 19.18
CA SER A 155 -5.04 -20.83 18.70
C SER A 155 -3.88 -19.83 18.75
N SER A 156 -3.96 -18.80 17.89
CA SER A 156 -2.98 -17.72 17.83
C SER A 156 -3.63 -16.40 17.41
N PRO A 157 -3.12 -15.26 17.92
CA PRO A 157 -3.60 -13.97 17.46
C PRO A 157 -3.14 -13.67 16.04
N VAL A 158 -3.99 -12.96 15.29
CA VAL A 158 -3.70 -12.48 13.94
C VAL A 158 -3.86 -10.97 13.89
N LEU A 159 -2.90 -10.28 13.27
CA LEU A 159 -3.00 -8.87 12.91
C LEU A 159 -3.63 -8.77 11.53
N VAL A 160 -4.74 -8.06 11.45
CA VAL A 160 -5.41 -7.74 10.20
C VAL A 160 -5.09 -6.30 9.83
N THR A 161 -4.67 -6.06 8.59
CA THR A 161 -4.55 -4.72 8.00
C THR A 161 -5.62 -4.61 6.91
N MET A 162 -6.46 -3.59 7.01
CA MET A 162 -7.53 -3.26 6.06
C MET A 162 -7.36 -1.84 5.53
N LEU A 163 -8.00 -1.53 4.40
CA LEU A 163 -8.18 -0.15 3.93
C LEU A 163 -9.17 0.62 4.82
#